data_AF-A0A814YEY4-F1
#
_entry.id   AF-A0A814YEY4-F1
#
_cell.length_a   1.000
_cell.length_b   1.000
_cell.length_c   1.000
_cell.angle_alpha   90.00
_cell.angle_beta   90.00
_cell.angle_gamma   90.00
#
_symmetry.space_group_name_H-M   'P 1'
#
loop_
_entity.id
_entity.type
_entity.pdbx_description
1 polymer ?
#
loop_
_entity_poly.entity_id
_entity_poly.type
_entity_poly.pdbx_seq_one_letter_code
_entity_poly.pdbx_strand_id
1 'polypeptide(L)'
;MDSNTFKSLVNRVKSESFDDDKASAIKTTVQTAQRISAAQMAYLLKLISFEDTQLEVAKAGYKYTTEPDSYGNTVGGAFSFSDAKEELNAYIRQNPHPSPIPSIVHIHHFH
;
A
#
# COMPACT_ATOMS: atom_id res chain seq x y z
N MET A 1 -7.69 -8.28 -2.77
CA MET A 1 -8.57 -8.26 -1.60
C MET A 1 -9.99 -8.09 -2.08
N ASP A 2 -10.85 -9.05 -1.77
CA ASP A 2 -12.27 -9.02 -2.10
C ASP A 2 -13.05 -8.04 -1.20
N SER A 3 -14.28 -7.73 -1.61
CA SER A 3 -15.14 -6.75 -0.94
C SER A 3 -15.51 -7.11 0.50
N ASN A 4 -15.67 -8.39 0.84
CA ASN A 4 -16.07 -8.80 2.18
C ASN A 4 -14.89 -8.69 3.14
N THR A 5 -13.72 -9.17 2.73
CA THR A 5 -12.47 -9.01 3.49
C THR A 5 -12.16 -7.55 3.74
N PHE A 6 -12.32 -6.68 2.72
CA PHE A 6 -12.10 -5.25 2.87
C PHE A 6 -13.07 -4.60 3.86
N LYS A 7 -14.38 -4.92 3.78
CA LYS A 7 -15.38 -4.40 4.73
C LYS A 7 -15.08 -4.82 6.17
N SER A 8 -14.71 -6.09 6.38
CA SER A 8 -14.34 -6.60 7.70
C SER A 8 -13.10 -5.90 8.25
N LEU A 9 -12.08 -5.66 7.41
CA LEU A 9 -10.89 -4.90 7.80
C LEU A 9 -11.24 -3.46 8.17
N VAL A 10 -12.05 -2.77 7.36
CA VAL A 10 -12.49 -1.40 7.65
C VAL A 10 -13.22 -1.33 9.00
N ASN A 11 -14.11 -2.28 9.28
CA ASN A 11 -14.81 -2.31 10.56
C ASN A 11 -13.86 -2.53 11.73
N ARG A 12 -12.89 -3.44 11.60
CA ARG A 12 -11.85 -3.67 12.60
C ARG A 12 -11.03 -2.40 12.85
N VAL A 13 -10.53 -1.76 11.80
CA VAL A 13 -9.73 -0.53 11.92
C VAL A 13 -10.52 0.59 12.59
N LYS A 14 -11.81 0.71 12.29
CA LYS A 14 -12.69 1.71 12.94
C LYS A 14 -12.98 1.42 14.41
N SER A 15 -12.88 0.16 14.85
CA SER A 15 -13.07 -0.19 16.26
C SER A 15 -11.83 0.02 17.13
N GLU A 16 -10.64 0.14 16.53
CA GLU A 16 -9.41 0.40 17.27
C GLU A 16 -9.30 1.88 17.67
N SER A 17 -8.92 2.12 18.93
CA SER A 17 -8.77 3.48 19.47
C SER A 17 -7.44 4.13 19.11
N PHE A 18 -6.38 3.34 18.95
CA PHE A 18 -5.02 3.82 18.72
C PHE A 18 -4.58 3.57 17.29
N ASP A 19 -3.86 4.53 16.71
CA ASP A 19 -3.39 4.45 15.34
C ASP A 19 -2.36 3.34 15.12
N ASP A 20 -1.57 2.98 16.14
CA ASP A 20 -0.64 1.85 16.07
C ASP A 20 -1.38 0.51 15.94
N ASP A 21 -2.49 0.34 16.65
CA ASP A 21 -3.33 -0.86 16.56
C ASP A 21 -4.03 -0.95 15.20
N LYS A 22 -4.52 0.19 14.68
CA LYS A 22 -5.04 0.30 13.30
C LYS A 22 -3.99 -0.10 12.28
N ALA A 23 -2.78 0.45 12.41
CA ALA A 23 -1.67 0.17 11.52
C ALA A 23 -1.29 -1.31 11.55
N SER A 24 -1.21 -1.90 12.74
CA SER A 24 -0.95 -3.33 12.93
C SER A 24 -2.02 -4.20 12.25
N ALA A 25 -3.30 -3.89 12.42
CA ALA A 25 -4.41 -4.60 11.79
C ALA A 25 -4.36 -4.53 10.25
N ILE A 26 -4.08 -3.35 9.69
CA ILE A 26 -3.93 -3.14 8.25
C ILE A 26 -2.74 -3.93 7.72
N LYS A 27 -1.55 -3.74 8.30
CA LYS A 27 -0.30 -4.42 7.88
C LYS A 27 -0.47 -5.92 7.89
N THR A 28 -0.99 -6.49 8.99
CA THR A 28 -1.21 -7.94 9.14
C THR A 28 -2.16 -8.46 8.07
N THR A 29 -3.26 -7.75 7.80
CA THR A 29 -4.25 -8.20 6.82
C THR A 29 -3.71 -8.09 5.39
N VAL A 30 -3.00 -7.02 5.05
CA VAL A 30 -2.41 -6.83 3.72
C VAL A 30 -1.30 -7.86 3.46
N GLN A 31 -0.54 -8.23 4.48
CA GLN A 31 0.49 -9.29 4.40
C GLN A 31 -0.11 -10.69 4.20
N THR A 32 -1.29 -10.98 4.77
CA THR A 32 -1.90 -12.32 4.78
C THR A 32 -2.95 -12.54 3.69
N ALA A 33 -3.79 -11.54 3.39
CA ALA A 33 -4.97 -11.68 2.54
C ALA A 33 -4.71 -11.52 1.03
N GLN A 34 -3.46 -11.23 0.64
CA GLN A 34 -2.99 -10.93 -0.71
C GLN A 34 -3.68 -9.75 -1.42
N ARG A 35 -2.82 -8.90 -2.03
CA ARG A 35 -3.10 -7.95 -3.11
C ARG A 35 -4.17 -6.89 -2.76
N ILE A 36 -3.78 -5.70 -2.33
CA ILE A 36 -4.70 -4.57 -2.06
C ILE A 36 -4.66 -3.53 -3.18
N SER A 37 -5.78 -2.92 -3.55
CA SER A 37 -5.77 -1.83 -4.55
C SER A 37 -5.24 -0.54 -3.94
N ALA A 38 -4.71 0.36 -4.79
CA ALA A 38 -4.21 1.65 -4.31
C ALA A 38 -5.34 2.48 -3.67
N ALA A 39 -6.55 2.41 -4.24
CA ALA A 39 -7.73 3.08 -3.72
C ALA A 39 -8.18 2.53 -2.34
N GLN A 40 -8.15 1.20 -2.17
CA GLN A 40 -8.46 0.56 -0.88
C GLN A 40 -7.46 0.97 0.19
N MET A 41 -6.17 1.01 -0.15
CA MET A 41 -5.14 1.49 0.77
C MET A 41 -5.37 2.95 1.16
N ALA A 42 -5.57 3.84 0.18
CA ALA A 42 -5.82 5.25 0.44
C ALA A 42 -7.03 5.49 1.36
N TYR A 43 -8.08 4.66 1.23
CA TYR A 43 -9.22 4.70 2.15
C TYR A 43 -8.83 4.32 3.58
N LEU A 44 -8.04 3.26 3.77
CA LEU A 44 -7.60 2.81 5.10
C LEU A 44 -6.69 3.84 5.78
N LEU A 45 -5.80 4.48 5.03
CA LEU A 45 -4.93 5.53 5.60
C LEU A 45 -5.73 6.70 6.17
N LYS A 46 -6.85 7.08 5.54
CA LYS A 46 -7.74 8.15 6.05
C LYS A 46 -8.43 7.81 7.38
N LEU A 47 -8.34 6.57 7.86
CA LEU A 47 -8.86 6.17 9.18
C LEU A 47 -7.83 6.32 10.31
N ILE A 48 -6.57 6.58 9.94
CA ILE A 48 -5.45 6.84 10.84
C ILE A 48 -5.34 8.37 10.99
N SER A 49 -5.15 8.83 12.22
CA SER A 49 -5.13 10.25 12.58
C SER A 49 -3.72 10.86 12.41
N PHE A 50 -2.68 10.10 12.75
CA PHE A 50 -1.28 10.52 12.65
C PHE A 50 -0.69 10.20 11.29
N GLU A 51 -0.15 11.22 10.62
CA GLU A 51 0.38 11.09 9.26
C GLU A 51 1.65 10.21 9.20
N ASP A 52 2.48 10.25 10.25
CA ASP A 52 3.65 9.36 10.36
C ASP A 52 3.23 7.88 10.30
N THR A 53 2.17 7.53 11.01
CA THR A 53 1.60 6.18 11.01
C THR A 53 0.95 5.85 9.66
N GLN A 54 0.30 6.82 9.01
CA GLN A 54 -0.21 6.63 7.64
C GLN A 54 0.92 6.28 6.66
N LEU A 55 2.04 7.02 6.74
CA LEU A 55 3.18 6.83 5.85
C LEU A 55 3.83 5.46 6.06
N GLU A 56 3.96 5.03 7.32
CA GLU A 56 4.46 3.70 7.64
C GLU A 56 3.59 2.59 7.04
N VAL A 57 2.26 2.71 7.14
CA VAL A 57 1.30 1.76 6.56
C VAL A 57 1.36 1.79 5.03
N ALA A 58 1.47 2.98 4.42
CA ALA A 58 1.61 3.14 2.97
C ALA A 58 2.86 2.42 2.43
N LYS A 59 4.01 2.62 3.07
CA LYS A 59 5.27 1.95 2.69
C LYS A 59 5.15 0.43 2.79
N ALA A 60 4.57 -0.07 3.87
CA ALA A 60 4.33 -1.50 4.07
C ALA A 60 3.36 -2.07 3.03
N GLY A 61 2.34 -1.30 2.67
CA GLY A 61 1.30 -1.67 1.71
C GLY A 61 1.77 -1.74 0.26
N TYR A 62 2.77 -0.94 -0.12
CA TYR A 62 3.25 -0.84 -1.50
C TYR A 62 3.64 -2.21 -2.08
N LYS A 63 4.39 -3.03 -1.35
CA LYS A 63 4.82 -4.38 -1.79
C LYS A 63 3.66 -5.32 -2.14
N TYR A 64 2.49 -5.08 -1.57
CA TYR A 64 1.33 -5.95 -1.69
C TYR A 64 0.24 -5.31 -2.55
N THR A 65 0.53 -4.22 -3.26
CA THR A 65 -0.50 -3.60 -4.09
C THR A 65 -0.72 -4.34 -5.41
N THR A 66 -1.89 -4.17 -6.02
CA THR A 66 -2.19 -4.59 -7.39
C THR A 66 -1.83 -3.54 -8.43
N GLU A 67 -1.69 -2.27 -8.00
CA GLU A 67 -1.56 -1.11 -8.90
C GLU A 67 -0.30 -0.29 -8.55
N PRO A 68 0.91 -0.88 -8.64
CA PRO A 68 2.14 -0.21 -8.19
C PRO A 68 2.45 1.06 -8.99
N ASP A 69 2.06 1.11 -10.28
CA ASP A 69 2.31 2.25 -11.16
C ASP A 69 1.52 3.50 -10.75
N SER A 70 0.28 3.34 -10.27
CA SER A 70 -0.59 4.45 -9.85
C SER A 70 -0.61 4.65 -8.33
N TYR A 71 0.14 3.82 -7.58
CA TYR A 71 0.12 3.81 -6.12
C TYR A 71 0.53 5.15 -5.51
N GLY A 72 1.68 5.70 -5.94
CA GLY A 72 2.20 6.95 -5.39
C GLY A 72 1.22 8.12 -5.56
N ASN A 73 0.55 8.21 -6.71
CA ASN A 73 -0.47 9.24 -6.96
C ASN A 73 -1.74 9.02 -6.12
N THR A 74 -2.27 7.80 -6.12
CA THR A 74 -3.55 7.48 -5.46
C THR A 74 -3.44 7.55 -3.94
N VAL A 75 -2.38 6.95 -3.38
CA VAL A 75 -2.11 6.92 -1.94
C VAL A 75 -1.54 8.26 -1.47
N GLY A 76 -0.78 8.95 -2.32
CA GLY A 76 -0.31 10.31 -2.07
C GLY A 76 -1.44 11.28 -1.76
N GLY A 77 -2.63 11.10 -2.35
CA GLY A 77 -3.82 11.90 -2.06
C GLY A 77 -4.46 11.67 -0.69
N ALA A 78 -3.99 10.69 0.10
CA ALA A 78 -4.44 10.47 1.47
C ALA A 78 -3.69 11.35 2.49
N PHE A 79 -2.48 11.82 2.16
CA PHE A 79 -1.65 12.64 3.04
C PHE A 79 -2.02 14.12 2.99
N SER A 80 -1.92 14.77 4.16
CA SER A 80 -2.16 16.21 4.28
C SER A 80 -0.92 17.01 3.94
N PHE A 81 0.27 16.53 4.31
CA PHE A 81 1.54 17.23 4.09
C PHE A 81 2.21 16.79 2.79
N SER A 82 2.97 17.72 2.19
CA SER A 82 3.80 17.44 1.01
C SER A 82 4.91 16.44 1.32
N ASP A 83 5.48 16.54 2.51
CA ASP A 83 6.68 15.79 2.89
C ASP A 83 6.40 14.28 2.93
N ALA A 84 5.25 13.87 3.45
CA ALA A 84 4.83 12.47 3.42
C ALA A 84 4.64 11.93 1.98
N LYS A 85 4.18 12.77 1.05
CA LYS A 85 4.03 12.41 -0.37
C LYS A 85 5.40 12.25 -1.02
N GLU A 86 6.31 13.17 -0.76
CA GLU A 86 7.70 13.10 -1.26
C GLU A 86 8.41 11.87 -0.71
N GLU A 87 8.25 11.57 0.56
CA GLU A 87 8.86 10.42 1.20
C GLU A 87 8.27 9.09 0.70
N LEU A 88 6.95 9.01 0.48
CA LEU A 88 6.34 7.86 -0.17
C LEU A 88 6.90 7.67 -1.59
N ASN A 89 7.00 8.74 -2.37
CA ASN A 89 7.55 8.68 -3.72
C ASN A 89 9.03 8.28 -3.74
N ALA A 90 9.82 8.79 -2.80
CA ALA A 90 11.21 8.40 -2.62
C ALA A 90 11.33 6.91 -2.27
N TYR A 91 10.47 6.41 -1.37
CA TYR A 91 10.42 4.99 -1.02
C TYR A 91 10.09 4.11 -2.22
N ILE A 92 9.09 4.48 -3.04
CA ILE A 92 8.71 3.75 -4.26
C ILE A 92 9.88 3.67 -5.25
N ARG A 93 10.62 4.77 -5.46
CA ARG A 93 11.78 4.80 -6.35
C ARG A 93 12.92 3.90 -5.88
N GLN A 94 13.13 3.82 -4.57
CA GLN A 94 14.19 3.00 -3.95
C GLN A 94 13.81 1.52 -3.82
N ASN A 95 12.52 1.22 -3.76
CA ASN A 95 11.98 -0.12 -3.55
C ASN A 95 11.10 -0.49 -4.74
N PRO A 96 11.65 -0.76 -5.93
CA PRO A 96 10.83 -1.16 -7.07
C PRO A 96 9.95 -2.35 -6.69
N HIS A 97 8.66 -2.26 -6.98
CA HIS A 97 7.70 -3.30 -6.63
C HIS A 97 8.18 -4.66 -7.18
N PRO A 98 8.21 -5.73 -6.37
CA PRO A 98 8.65 -7.04 -6.83
C PRO A 98 7.61 -7.60 -7.81
N SER A 99 7.78 -7.31 -9.09
CA SER A 99 7.05 -7.96 -10.17
C SER A 99 7.55 -9.40 -10.32
N PRO A 100 6.67 -10.42 -10.28
CA PRO A 100 6.99 -11.68 -10.93
C PRO A 100 6.71 -11.52 -12.43
N ILE A 101 7.67 -11.00 -13.18
CA ILE A 101 7.78 -11.34 -14.61
C ILE A 101 9.25 -11.61 -14.90
N PRO A 102 9.69 -12.88 -14.90
CA PRO A 102 10.83 -13.23 -15.72
C PRO A 102 10.39 -13.02 -17.18
N SER A 103 10.65 -11.84 -17.73
CA SER A 103 10.82 -11.73 -19.17
C SER A 103 12.13 -12.43 -19.50
N ILE A 104 12.13 -13.77 -19.52
CA ILE A 104 13.07 -14.50 -20.36
C ILE A 104 12.65 -14.17 -21.79
N VAL A 105 13.11 -13.01 -22.26
CA VAL A 105 13.50 -12.84 -23.65
C VAL A 105 14.93 -13.34 -23.70
N HIS A 106 15.11 -14.67 -23.63
CA HIS A 106 16.37 -15.27 -24.07
C HIS A 106 16.35 -15.22 -25.61
N ILE A 107 16.90 -14.13 -26.13
CA ILE A 107 17.83 -14.11 -27.27
C ILE A 107 17.37 -14.99 -28.46
N HIS A 108 16.63 -14.40 -29.38
CA HIS A 108 16.75 -14.78 -30.79
C HIS A 108 18.15 -14.36 -31.23
N HIS A 109 19.10 -15.29 -31.16
CA HIS A 109 20.39 -15.16 -31.82
C HIS A 109 20.10 -15.27 -33.32
N PHE A 110 20.05 -14.14 -34.00
CA PHE A 110 20.19 -14.09 -35.45
C PHE A 110 21.66 -14.38 -35.77
N HIS A 111 21.91 -15.51 -36.44
CA HIS A 111 23.07 -15.70 -37.30
C HIS A 111 22.72 -16.67 -38.42
#